data_AF-A0A2N3FK39-F1
#
_entry.id   AF-A0A2N3FK39-F1
#
_cell.length_a   1.000
_cell.length_b   1.000
_cell.length_c   1.000
_cell.angle_alpha   90.00
_cell.angle_beta   90.00
_cell.angle_gamma   90.00
#
_symmetry.space_group_name_H-M   'P 1'
#
loop_
_entity.id
_entity.type
_entity.pdbx_description
1 polymer ?
#
loop_
_entity_poly.entity_id
_entity_poly.type
_entity_poly.pdbx_seq_one_letter_code
_entity_poly.pdbx_strand_id
1 'polypeptide(L)'
;MMPEQNSPILIKDEKHGLPYSKGLMAQSFTATGLSPARAYLAAQRIQDEMRQRALREVSLEELQDMAVAVLEEQAGPEYARRYMKLRELANLDRPLVILIGGTTGVGKSTIATEIAHRLGVTRIVSTDSIREVMRGIFTRDLMPAIYESSFNAWRGLRVPVPHGANPVIVGFREQTAAVITGIRSLIERASVEGESLVIEGVHMVPGYIEPSQFKNASVVQLLVAVDDEEAHRSHFYIREVQTDGTRPFEKYRANFGNIRLLGRYIEDLAVEHGIPIVHSHQLDRTVAEVLELVVNVAIRGDERMSSTQSGTATEGE
;
A
#
# COMPACT_ATOMS: atom_id res chain seq x y z
N MET A 1 -31.49 -23.62 -35.07
CA MET A 1 -31.74 -22.60 -34.02
C MET A 1 -30.71 -22.84 -32.93
N MET A 2 -29.64 -22.04 -32.87
CA MET A 2 -28.67 -22.11 -31.77
C MET A 2 -29.34 -21.52 -30.51
N PRO A 3 -29.14 -22.09 -29.31
CA PRO A 3 -29.87 -21.66 -28.12
C PRO A 3 -29.48 -20.24 -27.70
N GLU A 4 -30.48 -19.42 -27.35
CA GLU A 4 -30.38 -18.04 -26.81
C GLU A 4 -29.52 -17.91 -25.52
N GLN A 5 -28.99 -19.00 -24.98
CA GLN A 5 -28.27 -19.09 -23.71
C GLN A 5 -26.89 -18.39 -23.67
N ASN A 6 -26.38 -17.89 -24.81
CA ASN A 6 -25.06 -17.29 -24.90
C ASN A 6 -25.05 -15.77 -25.13
N SER A 7 -26.21 -15.11 -25.01
CA SER A 7 -26.27 -13.65 -25.11
C SER A 7 -25.57 -13.01 -23.90
N PRO A 8 -24.67 -12.03 -24.10
CA PRO A 8 -24.02 -11.34 -23.00
C PRO A 8 -25.04 -10.50 -22.21
N ILE A 9 -24.93 -10.51 -20.88
CA ILE A 9 -25.67 -9.59 -20.02
C ILE A 9 -24.94 -8.25 -20.06
N LEU A 10 -25.64 -7.17 -20.34
CA LEU A 10 -25.07 -5.84 -20.46
C LEU A 10 -25.23 -5.06 -19.15
N ILE A 11 -24.15 -4.46 -18.68
CA ILE A 11 -24.12 -3.49 -17.59
C ILE A 11 -24.33 -2.12 -18.22
N LYS A 12 -25.45 -1.47 -17.94
CA LYS A 12 -25.74 -0.12 -18.43
C LYS A 12 -25.22 0.93 -17.45
N ASP A 13 -24.39 1.81 -17.98
CA ASP A 13 -24.08 3.13 -17.40
C ASP A 13 -24.58 4.21 -18.37
N GLU A 14 -24.72 5.46 -17.90
CA GLU A 14 -25.46 6.57 -18.53
C GLU A 14 -25.14 6.86 -20.02
N LYS A 15 -24.03 6.32 -20.57
CA LYS A 15 -23.64 6.48 -21.99
C LYS A 15 -23.31 5.20 -22.77
N HIS A 16 -22.94 4.07 -22.15
CA HIS A 16 -22.52 2.84 -22.87
C HIS A 16 -22.83 1.57 -22.08
N GLY A 17 -23.10 0.46 -22.78
CA GLY A 17 -23.31 -0.86 -22.19
C GLY A 17 -22.07 -1.75 -22.32
N LEU A 18 -21.55 -2.28 -21.22
CA LEU A 18 -20.42 -3.23 -21.21
C LEU A 18 -20.88 -4.65 -20.84
N PRO A 19 -20.34 -5.72 -21.45
CA PRO A 19 -20.71 -7.07 -21.06
C PRO A 19 -20.22 -7.40 -19.65
N TYR A 20 -21.05 -8.07 -18.87
CA TYR A 20 -20.67 -8.58 -17.56
C TYR A 20 -19.47 -9.54 -17.67
N SER A 21 -18.40 -9.23 -16.93
CA SER A 21 -17.20 -10.04 -16.86
C SER A 21 -17.10 -10.73 -15.50
N LYS A 22 -17.24 -12.06 -15.49
CA LYS A 22 -16.95 -12.89 -14.32
C LYS A 22 -15.52 -12.70 -13.82
N GLY A 23 -14.57 -12.49 -14.72
CA GLY A 23 -13.15 -12.28 -14.36
C GLY A 23 -12.95 -11.00 -13.58
N LEU A 24 -13.51 -9.87 -14.07
CA LEU A 24 -13.42 -8.58 -13.37
C LEU A 24 -14.18 -8.61 -12.03
N MET A 25 -15.36 -9.23 -11.99
CA MET A 25 -16.11 -9.38 -10.75
C MET A 25 -15.35 -10.27 -9.75
N ALA A 26 -14.78 -11.39 -10.19
CA ALA A 26 -13.95 -12.26 -9.35
C ALA A 26 -12.69 -11.55 -8.83
N GLN A 27 -12.06 -10.68 -9.63
CA GLN A 27 -10.96 -9.84 -9.18
C GLN A 27 -11.41 -8.89 -8.05
N SER A 28 -12.56 -8.24 -8.23
CA SER A 28 -13.12 -7.36 -7.18
C SER A 28 -13.44 -8.11 -5.88
N PHE A 29 -13.87 -9.38 -5.96
CA PHE A 29 -14.09 -10.22 -4.79
C PHE A 29 -12.79 -10.70 -4.16
N THR A 30 -11.78 -11.03 -4.96
CA THR A 30 -10.45 -11.40 -4.47
C THR A 30 -9.84 -10.27 -3.65
N ALA A 31 -10.07 -9.01 -4.02
CA ALA A 31 -9.62 -7.84 -3.25
C ALA A 31 -10.13 -7.82 -1.79
N THR A 32 -11.29 -8.43 -1.51
CA THR A 32 -11.84 -8.54 -0.15
C THR A 32 -11.12 -9.58 0.73
N GLY A 33 -10.21 -10.36 0.14
CA GLY A 33 -9.51 -11.49 0.77
C GLY A 33 -10.14 -12.86 0.51
N LEU A 34 -11.13 -12.96 -0.40
CA LEU A 34 -11.63 -14.24 -0.88
C LEU A 34 -10.59 -14.96 -1.74
N SER A 35 -10.50 -16.29 -1.62
CA SER A 35 -9.62 -17.08 -2.48
C SER A 35 -10.08 -17.01 -3.94
N PRO A 36 -9.17 -17.08 -4.93
CA PRO A 36 -9.54 -16.96 -6.34
C PRO A 36 -10.64 -17.94 -6.79
N ALA A 37 -10.59 -19.18 -6.31
CA ALA A 37 -11.61 -20.18 -6.60
C ALA A 37 -13.00 -19.79 -6.06
N ARG A 38 -13.08 -19.34 -4.80
CA ARG A 38 -14.34 -18.89 -4.20
C ARG A 38 -14.85 -17.60 -4.84
N ALA A 39 -13.95 -16.66 -5.14
CA ALA A 39 -14.29 -15.41 -5.81
C ALA A 39 -14.90 -15.66 -7.20
N TYR A 40 -14.34 -16.58 -7.98
CA TYR A 40 -14.90 -16.94 -9.29
C TYR A 40 -16.27 -17.60 -9.18
N LEU A 41 -16.48 -18.50 -8.21
CA LEU A 41 -17.77 -19.12 -7.96
C LEU A 41 -18.85 -18.10 -7.55
N ALA A 42 -18.50 -17.15 -6.69
CA ALA A 42 -19.40 -16.06 -6.32
C ALA A 42 -19.74 -15.16 -7.53
N ALA A 43 -18.74 -14.79 -8.34
CA ALA A 43 -18.97 -14.05 -9.59
C ALA A 43 -19.84 -14.82 -10.59
N GLN A 44 -19.70 -16.14 -10.65
CA GLN A 44 -20.56 -17.00 -11.47
C GLN A 44 -21.98 -17.05 -10.94
N ARG A 45 -22.18 -17.11 -9.61
CA ARG A 45 -23.51 -17.10 -9.00
C ARG A 45 -24.33 -15.87 -9.40
N ILE A 46 -23.69 -14.70 -9.44
CA ILE A 46 -24.34 -13.44 -9.88
C ILE A 46 -24.82 -13.56 -11.33
N GLN A 47 -24.00 -14.12 -12.23
CA GLN A 47 -24.42 -14.38 -13.61
C GLN A 47 -25.61 -15.34 -13.68
N ASP A 48 -25.56 -16.43 -12.91
CA ASP A 48 -26.61 -17.43 -12.89
C ASP A 48 -27.92 -16.84 -12.36
N GLU A 49 -27.85 -15.97 -11.36
CA GLU A 49 -29.01 -15.26 -10.81
C GLU A 49 -29.60 -14.26 -11.82
N MET A 50 -28.78 -13.47 -12.50
CA MET A 50 -29.24 -12.58 -13.58
C MET A 50 -29.94 -13.36 -14.69
N ARG A 51 -29.40 -14.53 -15.08
CA ARG A 51 -30.01 -15.42 -16.08
C ARG A 51 -31.32 -16.04 -15.61
N GLN A 52 -31.39 -16.49 -14.35
CA GLN A 52 -32.61 -17.03 -13.75
C GLN A 52 -33.73 -15.99 -13.72
N ARG A 53 -33.40 -14.72 -13.47
CA ARG A 53 -34.31 -13.57 -13.52
C ARG A 53 -34.58 -13.06 -14.94
N ALA A 54 -34.03 -13.71 -15.97
CA ALA A 54 -34.11 -13.31 -17.38
C ALA A 54 -33.65 -11.86 -17.66
N LEU A 55 -32.72 -11.33 -16.84
CA LEU A 55 -32.14 -10.00 -17.01
C LEU A 55 -31.15 -10.01 -18.17
N ARG A 56 -31.43 -9.21 -19.19
CA ARG A 56 -30.51 -9.00 -20.34
C ARG A 56 -29.65 -7.75 -20.17
N GLU A 57 -30.15 -6.80 -19.38
CA GLU A 57 -29.48 -5.55 -19.05
C GLU A 57 -29.68 -5.30 -17.55
N VAL A 58 -28.65 -4.82 -16.88
CA VAL A 58 -28.65 -4.49 -15.44
C VAL A 58 -27.89 -3.18 -15.26
N SER A 59 -28.35 -2.30 -14.39
CA SER A 59 -27.60 -1.10 -14.03
C SER A 59 -26.37 -1.44 -13.20
N LEU A 60 -25.42 -0.51 -13.12
CA LEU A 60 -24.24 -0.69 -12.28
C LEU A 60 -24.63 -0.83 -10.79
N GLU A 61 -25.63 -0.09 -10.32
CA GLU A 61 -26.14 -0.13 -8.94
C GLU A 61 -26.79 -1.50 -8.62
N GLU A 62 -27.68 -1.99 -9.48
CA GLU A 62 -28.31 -3.31 -9.30
C GLU A 62 -27.27 -4.45 -9.28
N LEU A 63 -26.24 -4.37 -10.14
CA LEU A 63 -25.16 -5.36 -10.14
C LEU A 63 -24.40 -5.37 -8.80
N GLN A 64 -24.23 -4.19 -8.21
CA GLN A 64 -23.52 -4.02 -6.95
C GLN A 64 -24.34 -4.56 -5.78
N ASP A 65 -25.65 -4.33 -5.76
CA ASP A 65 -26.55 -4.90 -4.76
C ASP A 65 -26.54 -6.43 -4.82
N MET A 66 -26.58 -7.01 -6.03
CA MET A 66 -26.42 -8.45 -6.21
C MET A 66 -25.05 -8.94 -5.72
N ALA A 67 -23.97 -8.19 -5.99
CA ALA A 67 -22.64 -8.54 -5.53
C ALA A 67 -22.53 -8.56 -4.00
N VAL A 68 -23.10 -7.56 -3.32
CA VAL A 68 -23.16 -7.49 -1.85
C VAL A 68 -23.95 -8.68 -1.29
N ALA A 69 -25.14 -8.95 -1.83
CA ALA A 69 -25.99 -10.04 -1.37
C ALA A 69 -25.31 -11.41 -1.53
N VAL A 70 -24.67 -11.67 -2.68
CA VAL A 70 -23.97 -12.93 -2.94
C VAL A 70 -22.75 -13.10 -2.04
N LEU A 71 -21.98 -12.03 -1.79
CA LEU A 71 -20.85 -12.09 -0.86
C LEU A 71 -21.31 -12.37 0.57
N GLU A 72 -22.39 -11.72 1.01
CA GLU A 72 -22.96 -11.94 2.34
C GLU A 72 -23.45 -13.38 2.51
N GLU A 73 -24.14 -13.93 1.52
CA GLU A 73 -24.64 -15.32 1.54
C GLU A 73 -23.50 -16.36 1.50
N GLN A 74 -22.52 -16.20 0.61
CA GLN A 74 -21.51 -17.24 0.35
C GLN A 74 -20.22 -17.14 1.18
N ALA A 75 -19.91 -15.94 1.67
CA ALA A 75 -18.66 -15.67 2.37
C ALA A 75 -18.88 -15.06 3.76
N GLY A 76 -20.03 -14.43 3.98
CA GLY A 76 -20.41 -13.80 5.23
C GLY A 76 -20.37 -12.27 5.16
N PRO A 77 -21.02 -11.60 6.12
CA PRO A 77 -21.25 -10.15 6.08
C PRO A 77 -19.95 -9.32 6.14
N GLU A 78 -18.86 -9.90 6.65
CA GLU A 78 -17.56 -9.21 6.68
C GLU A 78 -17.00 -8.96 5.27
N TYR A 79 -17.11 -9.92 4.36
CA TYR A 79 -16.64 -9.77 2.98
C TYR A 79 -17.49 -8.77 2.20
N ALA A 80 -18.81 -8.79 2.41
CA ALA A 80 -19.72 -7.80 1.86
C ALA A 80 -19.38 -6.38 2.34
N ARG A 81 -19.13 -6.19 3.65
CA ARG A 81 -18.67 -4.91 4.20
C ARG A 81 -17.34 -4.45 3.59
N ARG A 82 -16.36 -5.34 3.45
CA ARG A 82 -15.07 -5.00 2.82
C ARG A 82 -15.24 -4.61 1.35
N TYR A 83 -16.09 -5.32 0.62
CA TYR A 83 -16.42 -4.99 -0.78
C TYR A 83 -16.99 -3.57 -0.89
N MET A 84 -17.96 -3.22 -0.05
CA MET A 84 -18.54 -1.88 -0.02
C MET A 84 -17.48 -0.80 0.25
N LYS A 85 -16.63 -0.99 1.26
CA LYS A 85 -15.57 -0.02 1.57
C LYS A 85 -14.50 0.10 0.46
N LEU A 86 -14.13 -1.00 -0.19
CA LEU A 86 -13.19 -0.97 -1.32
C LEU A 86 -13.77 -0.21 -2.51
N ARG A 87 -15.08 -0.28 -2.71
CA ARG A 87 -15.77 0.51 -3.72
C ARG A 87 -15.82 1.99 -3.39
N GLU A 88 -16.12 2.32 -2.14
CA GLU A 88 -16.06 3.69 -1.65
C GLU A 88 -14.66 4.29 -1.86
N LEU A 89 -13.62 3.51 -1.54
CA LEU A 89 -12.23 3.88 -1.81
C LEU A 89 -11.93 4.10 -3.30
N ALA A 90 -12.47 3.25 -4.19
CA ALA A 90 -12.29 3.37 -5.63
C ALA A 90 -12.98 4.61 -6.24
N ASN A 91 -13.96 5.16 -5.53
CA ASN A 91 -14.72 6.35 -5.92
C ASN A 91 -14.17 7.65 -5.30
N LEU A 92 -13.01 7.61 -4.64
CA LEU A 92 -12.37 8.83 -4.14
C LEU A 92 -12.02 9.76 -5.31
N ASP A 93 -12.29 11.05 -5.13
CA ASP A 93 -12.01 12.10 -6.13
C ASP A 93 -10.50 12.41 -6.29
N ARG A 94 -9.65 11.76 -5.50
CA ARG A 94 -8.21 12.01 -5.44
C ARG A 94 -7.41 10.70 -5.37
N PRO A 95 -6.20 10.68 -5.95
CA PRO A 95 -5.35 9.50 -5.95
C PRO A 95 -4.97 9.06 -4.53
N LEU A 96 -4.91 7.75 -4.34
CA LEU A 96 -4.48 7.13 -3.10
C LEU A 96 -2.96 6.92 -3.11
N VAL A 97 -2.26 7.48 -2.12
CA VAL A 97 -0.83 7.31 -1.93
C VAL A 97 -0.59 6.54 -0.63
N ILE A 98 0.03 5.37 -0.73
CA ILE A 98 0.28 4.49 0.42
C ILE A 98 1.78 4.47 0.71
N LEU A 99 2.17 4.87 1.91
CA LEU A 99 3.55 4.92 2.38
C LEU A 99 3.79 3.79 3.39
N ILE A 100 4.57 2.79 3.01
CA ILE A 100 4.85 1.60 3.83
C ILE A 100 6.30 1.65 4.32
N GLY A 101 6.48 1.94 5.62
CA GLY A 101 7.78 1.98 6.28
C GLY A 101 8.14 0.73 7.06
N GLY A 102 9.38 0.70 7.54
CA GLY A 102 9.93 -0.39 8.35
C GLY A 102 11.33 -0.82 7.93
N THR A 103 12.05 -1.49 8.83
CA THR A 103 13.45 -1.87 8.61
C THR A 103 13.62 -2.97 7.55
N THR A 104 14.85 -3.28 7.15
CA THR A 104 15.10 -4.34 6.16
C THR A 104 14.65 -5.70 6.69
N GLY A 105 14.08 -6.56 5.83
CA GLY A 105 13.71 -7.93 6.18
C GLY A 105 12.36 -8.12 6.87
N VAL A 106 11.56 -7.06 7.08
CA VAL A 106 10.22 -7.17 7.72
C VAL A 106 9.07 -7.52 6.78
N GLY A 107 9.34 -7.79 5.49
CA GLY A 107 8.30 -8.19 4.51
C GLY A 107 7.60 -7.06 3.75
N LYS A 108 8.07 -5.80 3.86
CA LYS A 108 7.46 -4.62 3.22
C LYS A 108 7.15 -4.79 1.73
N SER A 109 8.13 -5.20 0.93
CA SER A 109 7.94 -5.30 -0.53
C SER A 109 6.85 -6.31 -0.89
N THR A 110 6.77 -7.44 -0.19
CA THR A 110 5.71 -8.44 -0.39
C THR A 110 4.34 -7.89 -0.02
N ILE A 111 4.23 -7.24 1.14
CA ILE A 111 2.96 -6.62 1.58
C ILE A 111 2.55 -5.50 0.64
N ALA A 112 3.48 -4.65 0.21
CA ALA A 112 3.24 -3.56 -0.73
C ALA A 112 2.70 -4.09 -2.06
N THR A 113 3.29 -5.16 -2.60
CA THR A 113 2.81 -5.81 -3.83
C THR A 113 1.40 -6.38 -3.67
N GLU A 114 1.11 -7.08 -2.57
CA GLU A 114 -0.22 -7.62 -2.32
C GLU A 114 -1.28 -6.53 -2.15
N ILE A 115 -0.97 -5.47 -1.41
CA ILE A 115 -1.88 -4.33 -1.21
C ILE A 115 -2.14 -3.61 -2.54
N ALA A 116 -1.08 -3.32 -3.29
CA ALA A 116 -1.20 -2.67 -4.60
C ALA A 116 -2.06 -3.49 -5.56
N HIS A 117 -1.84 -4.81 -5.61
CA HIS A 117 -2.64 -5.72 -6.43
C HIS A 117 -4.12 -5.70 -6.02
N ARG A 118 -4.44 -5.77 -4.72
CA ARG A 118 -5.83 -5.75 -4.23
C ARG A 118 -6.54 -4.42 -4.46
N LEU A 119 -5.79 -3.31 -4.41
CA LEU A 119 -6.33 -1.97 -4.61
C LEU A 119 -6.29 -1.50 -6.08
N GLY A 120 -5.80 -2.34 -6.99
CA GLY A 120 -5.64 -1.97 -8.41
C GLY A 120 -4.60 -0.87 -8.64
N VAL A 121 -3.68 -0.65 -7.68
CA VAL A 121 -2.59 0.32 -7.81
C VAL A 121 -1.47 -0.30 -8.62
N THR A 122 -1.23 0.24 -9.82
CA THR A 122 -0.23 -0.30 -10.76
C THR A 122 1.19 0.17 -10.45
N ARG A 123 1.33 1.33 -9.78
CA ARG A 123 2.61 1.98 -9.53
C ARG A 123 3.11 1.67 -8.13
N ILE A 124 4.20 0.93 -8.03
CA ILE A 124 4.92 0.63 -6.78
C ILE A 124 6.36 1.13 -6.92
N VAL A 125 6.82 1.92 -5.97
CA VAL A 125 8.19 2.47 -5.96
C VAL A 125 8.88 2.13 -4.64
N SER A 126 10.10 1.61 -4.71
CA SER A 126 10.92 1.42 -3.51
C SER A 126 11.78 2.66 -3.23
N THR A 127 11.95 3.01 -1.96
CA THR A 127 12.88 4.09 -1.57
C THR A 127 14.34 3.75 -1.89
N ASP A 128 14.68 2.46 -2.00
CA ASP A 128 15.99 1.99 -2.46
C ASP A 128 16.22 2.31 -3.94
N SER A 129 15.18 2.24 -4.79
CA SER A 129 15.25 2.63 -6.21
C SER A 129 15.51 4.14 -6.35
N ILE A 130 14.87 4.97 -5.53
CA ILE A 130 15.14 6.42 -5.49
C ILE A 130 16.61 6.66 -5.09
N ARG A 131 17.09 5.98 -4.05
CA ARG A 131 18.49 6.04 -3.63
C ARG A 131 19.47 5.59 -4.72
N GLU A 132 19.12 4.58 -5.52
CA GLU A 132 19.94 4.14 -6.67
C GLU A 132 20.01 5.21 -7.77
N VAL A 133 18.87 5.82 -8.13
CA VAL A 133 18.87 6.93 -9.10
C VAL A 133 19.74 8.08 -8.60
N MET A 134 19.63 8.46 -7.32
CA MET A 134 20.48 9.48 -6.73
C MET A 134 21.97 9.11 -6.80
N ARG A 135 22.35 7.84 -6.59
CA ARG A 135 23.75 7.39 -6.73
C ARG A 135 24.31 7.52 -8.14
N GLY A 136 23.46 7.40 -9.15
CA GLY A 136 23.86 7.64 -10.55
C GLY A 136 24.12 9.12 -10.87
N ILE A 137 23.50 10.04 -10.12
CA ILE A 137 23.59 11.48 -10.36
C ILE A 137 24.68 12.14 -9.52
N PHE A 138 24.80 11.74 -8.25
CA PHE A 138 25.68 12.39 -7.27
C PHE A 138 26.86 11.49 -6.92
N THR A 139 28.07 12.04 -6.92
CA THR A 139 29.30 11.29 -6.54
C THR A 139 29.33 10.96 -5.05
N ARG A 140 30.12 9.95 -4.67
CA ARG A 140 30.34 9.57 -3.26
C ARG A 140 30.93 10.73 -2.44
N ASP A 141 31.76 11.55 -3.06
CA ASP A 141 32.36 12.76 -2.47
C ASP A 141 31.39 13.94 -2.37
N LEU A 142 30.21 13.87 -2.99
CA LEU A 142 29.17 14.88 -2.81
C LEU A 142 28.14 14.43 -1.77
N MET A 143 27.65 13.19 -1.89
CA MET A 143 26.69 12.60 -0.96
C MET A 143 27.10 11.17 -0.57
N PRO A 144 27.88 10.94 0.49
CA PRO A 144 28.36 9.61 0.85
C PRO A 144 27.24 8.76 1.46
N ALA A 145 26.30 9.40 2.17
CA ALA A 145 25.22 8.72 2.89
C ALA A 145 24.39 7.80 1.98
N ILE A 146 24.13 8.18 0.72
CA ILE A 146 23.33 7.37 -0.22
C ILE A 146 24.07 6.16 -0.81
N TYR A 147 25.39 6.08 -0.62
CA TYR A 147 26.23 4.99 -1.13
C TYR A 147 26.31 3.78 -0.22
N GLU A 148 25.89 3.93 1.03
CA GLU A 148 25.85 2.85 2.00
C GLU A 148 24.43 2.27 2.15
N SER A 149 24.34 1.03 2.61
CA SER A 149 23.05 0.49 3.08
C SER A 149 22.58 1.29 4.31
N SER A 150 21.27 1.40 4.53
CA SER A 150 20.72 2.24 5.61
C SER A 150 21.29 1.96 7.00
N PHE A 151 21.47 0.69 7.36
CA PHE A 151 22.12 0.25 8.61
C PHE A 151 23.64 0.53 8.69
N ASN A 152 24.24 0.99 7.60
CA ASN A 152 25.66 1.35 7.47
C ASN A 152 25.87 2.81 7.02
N ALA A 153 24.80 3.61 6.90
CA ALA A 153 24.87 5.01 6.46
C ALA A 153 25.83 5.86 7.32
N TRP A 154 26.01 5.47 8.59
CA TRP A 154 26.98 6.07 9.52
C TRP A 154 28.43 6.06 9.03
N ARG A 155 28.81 5.13 8.15
CA ARG A 155 30.15 5.09 7.55
C ARG A 155 30.42 6.25 6.59
N GLY A 156 29.34 6.89 6.11
CA GLY A 156 29.40 8.07 5.24
C GLY A 156 29.43 9.40 5.99
N LEU A 157 29.37 9.40 7.32
CA LEU A 157 29.38 10.62 8.13
C LEU A 157 30.69 11.38 7.96
N ARG A 158 30.59 12.66 7.63
CA ARG A 158 31.75 13.55 7.42
C ARG A 158 32.14 14.33 8.66
N VAL A 159 31.21 14.46 9.59
CA VAL A 159 31.40 15.22 10.83
C VAL A 159 31.38 14.26 12.01
N PRO A 160 32.17 14.55 13.07
CA PRO A 160 32.09 13.80 14.31
C PRO A 160 30.65 13.78 14.84
N VAL A 161 30.23 12.61 15.31
CA VAL A 161 28.90 12.44 15.91
C VAL A 161 28.86 13.16 17.25
N PRO A 162 27.80 13.94 17.56
CA PRO A 162 27.64 14.58 18.85
C PRO A 162 27.74 13.58 20.01
N HIS A 163 28.29 14.02 21.14
CA HIS A 163 28.40 13.18 22.33
C HIS A 163 27.01 12.68 22.77
N GLY A 164 26.90 11.38 23.04
CA GLY A 164 25.65 10.72 23.43
C GLY A 164 24.70 10.36 22.27
N ALA A 165 24.98 10.79 21.03
CA ALA A 165 24.20 10.36 19.87
C ALA A 165 24.72 9.03 19.32
N ASN A 166 23.80 8.20 18.80
CA ASN A 166 24.17 6.94 18.16
C ASN A 166 24.55 7.18 16.68
N PRO A 167 25.78 6.85 16.23
CA PRO A 167 26.22 7.08 14.86
C PRO A 167 25.32 6.43 13.80
N VAL A 168 24.80 5.22 14.08
CA VAL A 168 23.91 4.48 13.17
C VAL A 168 22.64 5.28 12.90
N ILE A 169 22.04 5.85 13.95
CA ILE A 169 20.86 6.70 13.86
C ILE A 169 21.17 7.99 13.11
N VAL A 170 22.27 8.67 13.46
CA VAL A 170 22.65 9.94 12.83
C VAL A 170 22.89 9.76 11.32
N GLY A 171 23.67 8.77 10.91
CA GLY A 171 23.90 8.47 9.50
C GLY A 171 22.62 8.09 8.75
N PHE A 172 21.74 7.31 9.40
CA PHE A 172 20.45 6.95 8.81
C PHE A 172 19.51 8.16 8.65
N ARG A 173 19.50 9.10 9.61
CA ARG A 173 18.74 10.35 9.51
C ARG A 173 19.22 11.22 8.36
N GLU A 174 20.54 11.35 8.18
CA GLU A 174 21.13 12.07 7.05
C GLU A 174 20.75 11.43 5.71
N GLN A 175 20.87 10.11 5.59
CA GLN A 175 20.45 9.39 4.39
C GLN A 175 18.94 9.56 4.12
N THR A 176 18.10 9.44 5.16
CA THR A 176 16.65 9.61 5.04
C THR A 176 16.29 11.03 4.59
N ALA A 177 16.93 12.05 5.16
CA ALA A 177 16.72 13.44 4.76
C ALA A 177 17.05 13.69 3.28
N ALA A 178 18.08 13.03 2.75
CA ALA A 178 18.40 13.11 1.33
C ALA A 178 17.31 12.44 0.47
N VAL A 179 16.93 11.20 0.79
CA VAL A 179 16.00 10.39 -0.02
C VAL A 179 14.56 10.93 0.04
N ILE A 180 14.15 11.55 1.15
CA ILE A 180 12.77 12.06 1.34
C ILE A 180 12.39 13.11 0.29
N THR A 181 13.36 13.86 -0.23
CA THR A 181 13.13 14.87 -1.27
C THR A 181 12.59 14.24 -2.55
N GLY A 182 13.20 13.15 -3.01
CA GLY A 182 12.71 12.38 -4.16
C GLY A 182 11.35 11.73 -3.92
N ILE A 183 11.09 11.27 -2.68
CA ILE A 183 9.80 10.71 -2.30
C ILE A 183 8.70 11.77 -2.40
N ARG A 184 8.92 12.98 -1.85
CA ARG A 184 7.97 14.09 -1.92
C ARG A 184 7.62 14.44 -3.37
N SER A 185 8.61 14.53 -4.25
CA SER A 185 8.37 14.79 -5.68
C SER A 185 7.53 13.71 -6.37
N LEU A 186 7.65 12.43 -5.96
CA LEU A 186 6.80 11.37 -6.50
C LEU A 186 5.35 11.49 -6.03
N ILE A 187 5.13 11.87 -4.76
CA ILE A 187 3.78 12.08 -4.22
C ILE A 187 3.11 13.29 -4.90
N GLU A 188 3.84 14.40 -5.06
CA GLU A 188 3.36 15.57 -5.79
C GLU A 188 3.00 15.22 -7.23
N ARG A 189 3.86 14.47 -7.91
CA ARG A 189 3.60 14.02 -9.28
C ARG A 189 2.37 13.11 -9.37
N ALA A 190 2.25 12.14 -8.47
CA ALA A 190 1.07 11.28 -8.37
C ALA A 190 -0.22 12.10 -8.17
N SER A 191 -0.15 13.15 -7.34
CA SER A 191 -1.26 14.08 -7.12
C SER A 191 -1.65 14.86 -8.38
N VAL A 192 -0.66 15.29 -9.19
CA VAL A 192 -0.89 16.02 -10.45
C VAL A 192 -1.39 15.09 -11.56
N GLU A 193 -0.87 13.88 -11.64
CA GLU A 193 -1.25 12.88 -12.66
C GLU A 193 -2.58 12.20 -12.33
N GLY A 194 -3.10 12.33 -11.11
CA GLY A 194 -4.30 11.63 -10.66
C GLY A 194 -4.08 10.13 -10.50
N GLU A 195 -2.82 9.68 -10.34
CA GLU A 195 -2.45 8.27 -10.27
C GLU A 195 -2.16 7.83 -8.85
N SER A 196 -2.81 6.76 -8.39
CA SER A 196 -2.50 6.12 -7.11
C SER A 196 -1.09 5.51 -7.11
N LEU A 197 -0.43 5.53 -5.96
CA LEU A 197 0.99 5.16 -5.82
C LEU A 197 1.23 4.44 -4.49
N VAL A 198 1.97 3.32 -4.52
CA VAL A 198 2.54 2.71 -3.31
C VAL A 198 4.04 3.00 -3.24
N ILE A 199 4.50 3.57 -2.13
CA ILE A 199 5.92 3.77 -1.84
C ILE A 199 6.30 2.91 -0.64
N GLU A 200 7.31 2.06 -0.80
CA GLU A 200 7.80 1.19 0.27
C GLU A 200 9.28 1.42 0.57
N GLY A 201 9.66 1.34 1.83
CA GLY A 201 11.05 1.17 2.21
C GLY A 201 11.44 1.78 3.54
N VAL A 202 12.71 1.61 3.90
CA VAL A 202 13.21 2.01 5.22
C VAL A 202 13.19 3.53 5.44
N HIS A 203 13.24 4.34 4.38
CA HIS A 203 13.23 5.80 4.47
C HIS A 203 11.82 6.39 4.66
N MET A 204 10.76 5.55 4.71
CA MET A 204 9.40 5.99 5.10
C MET A 204 9.35 6.13 6.63
N VAL A 205 10.13 7.07 7.16
CA VAL A 205 10.28 7.31 8.59
C VAL A 205 9.22 8.33 9.04
N PRO A 206 8.44 8.06 10.11
CA PRO A 206 7.50 9.02 10.67
C PRO A 206 8.18 10.36 11.00
N GLY A 207 7.45 11.47 10.80
CA GLY A 207 7.94 12.84 11.01
C GLY A 207 8.71 13.47 9.84
N TYR A 208 9.16 12.68 8.85
CA TYR A 208 9.84 13.22 7.66
C TYR A 208 8.88 13.63 6.54
N ILE A 209 7.68 13.05 6.52
CA ILE A 209 6.56 13.41 5.66
C ILE A 209 5.35 13.59 6.55
N GLU A 210 4.70 14.74 6.39
CA GLU A 210 3.39 15.02 7.00
C GLU A 210 2.31 14.71 5.95
N PRO A 211 1.50 13.64 6.10
CA PRO A 211 0.51 13.26 5.09
C PRO A 211 -0.48 14.38 4.75
N SER A 212 -0.86 15.18 5.75
CA SER A 212 -1.84 16.28 5.60
C SER A 212 -1.37 17.42 4.68
N GLN A 213 -0.08 17.50 4.35
CA GLN A 213 0.44 18.52 3.45
C GLN A 213 -0.01 18.32 1.98
N PHE A 214 -0.37 17.10 1.60
CA PHE A 214 -0.74 16.76 0.22
C PHE A 214 -2.25 16.81 0.05
N LYS A 215 -2.79 18.01 -0.19
CA LYS A 215 -4.25 18.24 -0.29
C LYS A 215 -4.91 17.51 -1.46
N ASN A 216 -4.17 17.29 -2.54
CA ASN A 216 -4.70 16.70 -3.78
C ASN A 216 -4.47 15.17 -3.86
N ALA A 217 -4.12 14.53 -2.74
CA ALA A 217 -3.99 13.09 -2.65
C ALA A 217 -4.47 12.59 -1.28
N SER A 218 -4.99 11.36 -1.24
CA SER A 218 -5.24 10.65 0.01
C SER A 218 -3.96 9.94 0.42
N VAL A 219 -3.17 10.55 1.32
CA VAL A 219 -1.90 9.96 1.76
C VAL A 219 -2.09 9.16 3.05
N VAL A 220 -1.80 7.87 3.01
CA VAL A 220 -1.85 6.97 4.17
C VAL A 220 -0.44 6.46 4.46
N GLN A 221 0.04 6.68 5.70
CA GLN A 221 1.32 6.18 6.16
C GLN A 221 1.13 5.11 7.23
N LEU A 222 1.91 4.02 7.14
CA LEU A 222 1.96 2.94 8.11
C LEU A 222 3.35 2.30 8.17
N LEU A 223 3.63 1.60 9.25
CA LEU A 223 4.83 0.78 9.41
C LEU A 223 4.51 -0.71 9.43
N VAL A 224 5.44 -1.50 8.91
CA VAL A 224 5.49 -2.95 9.11
C VAL A 224 6.69 -3.28 9.98
N ALA A 225 6.45 -4.03 11.05
CA ALA A 225 7.47 -4.50 12.00
C ALA A 225 7.43 -6.01 12.17
N VAL A 226 8.49 -6.58 12.76
CA VAL A 226 8.57 -7.98 13.19
C VAL A 226 9.17 -7.98 14.58
N ASP A 227 8.43 -8.49 15.57
CA ASP A 227 8.88 -8.50 16.96
C ASP A 227 9.96 -9.54 17.19
N ASP A 228 9.70 -10.76 16.73
CA ASP A 228 10.55 -11.91 16.95
C ASP A 228 11.84 -11.84 16.14
N GLU A 229 12.97 -11.80 16.83
CA GLU A 229 14.27 -11.64 16.18
C GLU A 229 14.67 -12.86 15.35
N GLU A 230 14.28 -14.06 15.76
CA GLU A 230 14.61 -15.30 15.04
C GLU A 230 13.83 -15.37 13.72
N ALA A 231 12.53 -15.09 13.75
CA ALA A 231 11.68 -14.94 12.58
C ALA A 231 12.23 -13.85 11.66
N HIS A 232 12.59 -12.68 12.20
CA HIS A 232 13.19 -11.61 11.41
C HIS A 232 14.51 -12.04 10.75
N ARG A 233 15.37 -12.80 11.44
CA ARG A 233 16.61 -13.35 10.85
C ARG A 233 16.30 -14.35 9.74
N SER A 234 15.32 -15.23 9.93
CA SER A 234 14.94 -16.25 8.95
C SER A 234 14.52 -15.65 7.59
N HIS A 235 13.93 -14.46 7.60
CA HIS A 235 13.54 -13.78 6.37
C HIS A 235 14.72 -13.44 5.46
N PHE A 236 15.92 -13.21 6.00
CA PHE A 236 17.09 -12.94 5.16
C PHE A 236 17.56 -14.19 4.41
N TYR A 237 17.40 -15.37 5.01
CA TYR A 237 17.70 -16.63 4.35
C TYR A 237 16.74 -16.89 3.18
N ILE A 238 15.43 -16.72 3.41
CA ILE A 238 14.41 -16.83 2.37
C ILE A 238 14.68 -15.85 1.22
N ARG A 239 15.06 -14.62 1.55
CA ARG A 239 15.33 -13.58 0.56
C ARG A 239 16.57 -13.86 -0.28
N GLU A 240 17.60 -14.49 0.28
CA GLU A 240 18.79 -14.92 -0.48
C GLU A 240 18.42 -16.00 -1.50
N VAL A 241 17.64 -17.01 -1.08
CA VAL A 241 17.12 -18.06 -1.97
C VAL A 241 16.28 -17.47 -3.10
N GLN A 242 15.40 -16.51 -2.80
CA GLN A 242 14.56 -15.85 -3.80
C GLN A 242 15.32 -14.94 -4.77
N THR A 243 16.57 -14.57 -4.46
CA THR A 243 17.37 -13.63 -5.25
C THR A 243 18.56 -14.31 -5.92
N ASP A 244 18.54 -15.65 -6.00
CA ASP A 244 19.63 -16.48 -6.53
C ASP A 244 21.00 -16.09 -5.96
N GLY A 245 21.05 -15.73 -4.67
CA GLY A 245 22.29 -15.34 -3.98
C GLY A 245 22.81 -13.93 -4.24
N THR A 246 22.13 -13.10 -5.07
CA THR A 246 22.57 -11.73 -5.36
C THR A 246 22.50 -10.78 -4.15
N ARG A 247 21.79 -11.19 -3.08
CA ARG A 247 21.71 -10.47 -1.81
C ARG A 247 22.23 -11.36 -0.68
N PRO A 248 23.53 -11.29 -0.36
CA PRO A 248 24.16 -12.23 0.57
C PRO A 248 23.58 -12.14 1.99
N PHE A 249 23.15 -13.27 2.54
CA PHE A 249 22.63 -13.36 3.90
C PHE A 249 23.63 -12.87 4.94
N GLU A 250 24.91 -13.19 4.77
CA GLU A 250 25.99 -12.86 5.71
C GLU A 250 26.13 -11.35 5.95
N LYS A 251 25.89 -10.52 4.92
CA LYS A 251 25.90 -9.05 5.08
C LYS A 251 24.83 -8.57 6.07
N TYR A 252 23.61 -9.10 5.97
CA TYR A 252 22.52 -8.71 6.86
C TYR A 252 22.71 -9.30 8.26
N ARG A 253 23.19 -10.54 8.35
CA ARG A 253 23.51 -11.20 9.63
C ARG A 253 24.56 -10.42 10.43
N ALA A 254 25.65 -10.01 9.78
CA ALA A 254 26.72 -9.23 10.42
C ALA A 254 26.26 -7.86 10.92
N ASN A 255 25.20 -7.29 10.33
CA ASN A 255 24.67 -5.98 10.68
C ASN A 255 23.29 -6.03 11.35
N PHE A 256 22.86 -7.21 11.83
CA PHE A 256 21.51 -7.39 12.37
C PHE A 256 21.23 -6.50 13.57
N GLY A 257 22.22 -6.26 14.43
CA GLY A 257 22.10 -5.32 15.55
C GLY A 257 21.74 -3.90 15.09
N ASN A 258 22.40 -3.40 14.05
CA ASN A 258 22.08 -2.09 13.46
C ASN A 258 20.69 -2.08 12.81
N ILE A 259 20.30 -3.18 12.16
CA ILE A 259 18.99 -3.33 11.53
C ILE A 259 17.87 -3.25 12.58
N ARG A 260 18.02 -3.96 13.71
CA ARG A 260 17.07 -3.92 14.84
C ARG A 260 17.06 -2.57 15.54
N LEU A 261 18.23 -1.96 15.71
CA LEU A 261 18.35 -0.60 16.24
C LEU A 261 17.57 0.40 15.39
N LEU A 262 17.73 0.35 14.06
CA LEU A 262 16.95 1.20 13.16
C LEU A 262 15.45 0.89 13.21
N GLY A 263 15.08 -0.39 13.31
CA GLY A 263 13.67 -0.80 13.47
C GLY A 263 13.02 -0.12 14.67
N ARG A 264 13.60 -0.31 15.87
CA ARG A 264 13.13 0.32 17.11
C ARG A 264 13.05 1.84 17.00
N TYR A 265 14.08 2.48 16.45
CA TYR A 265 14.06 3.93 16.25
C TYR A 265 12.90 4.41 15.36
N ILE A 266 12.59 3.68 14.28
CA ILE A 266 11.48 4.03 13.38
C ILE A 266 10.13 3.76 14.06
N GLU A 267 10.02 2.67 14.83
CA GLU A 267 8.83 2.31 15.62
C GLU A 267 8.55 3.36 16.73
N ASP A 268 9.57 3.79 17.46
CA ASP A 268 9.47 4.84 18.48
C ASP A 268 8.92 6.14 17.87
N LEU A 269 9.43 6.53 16.70
CA LEU A 269 8.92 7.70 15.97
C LEU A 269 7.48 7.52 15.49
N ALA A 270 7.07 6.30 15.13
CA ALA A 270 5.69 6.03 14.76
C ALA A 270 4.75 6.22 15.94
N VAL A 271 5.12 5.72 17.11
CA VAL A 271 4.35 5.96 18.35
C VAL A 271 4.25 7.45 18.64
N GLU A 272 5.35 8.19 18.54
CA GLU A 272 5.38 9.65 18.76
C GLU A 272 4.45 10.42 17.79
N HIS A 273 4.41 10.01 16.53
CA HIS A 273 3.62 10.69 15.48
C HIS A 273 2.23 10.09 15.26
N GLY A 274 1.82 9.09 16.07
CA GLY A 274 0.54 8.40 15.89
C GLY A 274 0.41 7.62 14.58
N ILE A 275 1.53 7.20 13.99
CA ILE A 275 1.55 6.36 12.78
C ILE A 275 1.35 4.90 13.19
N PRO A 276 0.40 4.18 12.58
CA PRO A 276 0.12 2.80 12.95
C PRO A 276 1.25 1.85 12.57
N ILE A 277 1.46 0.84 13.42
CA ILE A 277 2.47 -0.20 13.25
C ILE A 277 1.74 -1.55 13.14
N VAL A 278 1.96 -2.26 12.05
CA VAL A 278 1.44 -3.60 11.81
C VAL A 278 2.55 -4.62 12.01
N HIS A 279 2.36 -5.52 12.98
CA HIS A 279 3.33 -6.55 13.31
C HIS A 279 3.10 -7.80 12.46
N SER A 280 4.04 -8.08 11.57
CA SER A 280 3.89 -9.13 10.57
C SER A 280 4.25 -10.50 11.13
N HIS A 281 3.22 -11.31 11.44
CA HIS A 281 3.38 -12.71 11.84
C HIS A 281 2.97 -13.71 10.75
N GLN A 282 1.95 -13.37 9.95
CA GLN A 282 1.44 -14.19 8.84
C GLN A 282 1.00 -13.29 7.70
N LEU A 283 1.52 -13.52 6.50
CA LEU A 283 1.33 -12.62 5.35
C LEU A 283 -0.14 -12.27 5.09
N ASP A 284 -1.02 -13.27 5.00
CA ASP A 284 -2.44 -13.04 4.68
C ASP A 284 -3.15 -12.17 5.72
N ARG A 285 -2.83 -12.38 7.01
CA ARG A 285 -3.39 -11.58 8.11
C ARG A 285 -2.85 -10.17 8.07
N THR A 286 -1.53 -10.02 7.90
CA THR A 286 -0.87 -8.72 7.78
C THR A 286 -1.44 -7.92 6.60
N VAL A 287 -1.64 -8.55 5.45
CA VAL A 287 -2.22 -7.88 4.27
C VAL A 287 -3.68 -7.48 4.53
N ALA A 288 -4.47 -8.31 5.18
CA ALA A 288 -5.85 -7.96 5.53
C ALA A 288 -5.91 -6.75 6.49
N GLU A 289 -5.06 -6.74 7.51
CA GLU A 289 -4.96 -5.65 8.49
C GLU A 289 -4.50 -4.34 7.86
N VAL A 290 -3.44 -4.38 7.04
CA VAL A 290 -2.95 -3.21 6.29
C VAL A 290 -4.02 -2.67 5.33
N LEU A 291 -4.73 -3.56 4.63
CA LEU A 291 -5.80 -3.15 3.71
C LEU A 291 -6.93 -2.45 4.46
N GLU A 292 -7.39 -3.02 5.57
CA GLU A 292 -8.42 -2.42 6.40
C GLU A 292 -8.00 -1.05 6.93
N LEU A 293 -6.74 -0.92 7.36
CA LEU A 293 -6.18 0.34 7.82
C LEU A 293 -6.18 1.39 6.72
N VAL A 294 -5.66 1.05 5.53
CA VAL A 294 -5.59 1.96 4.39
C VAL A 294 -6.98 2.46 4.01
N VAL A 295 -7.92 1.54 3.88
CA VAL A 295 -9.31 1.86 3.52
C VAL A 295 -9.94 2.80 4.56
N ASN A 296 -9.82 2.47 5.85
CA ASN A 296 -10.42 3.26 6.92
C ASN A 296 -9.82 4.68 7.03
N VAL A 297 -8.50 4.82 6.86
CA VAL A 297 -7.83 6.13 6.94
C VAL A 297 -8.14 6.98 5.72
N ALA A 298 -8.13 6.39 4.53
CA ALA A 298 -8.41 7.11 3.29
C ALA A 298 -9.85 7.66 3.25
N ILE A 299 -10.85 6.84 3.62
CA ILE A 299 -12.26 7.26 3.65
C ILE A 299 -12.49 8.38 4.67
N ARG A 300 -12.01 8.21 5.92
CA ARG A 300 -12.13 9.25 6.97
C ARG A 300 -11.44 10.56 6.60
N GLY A 301 -10.31 10.46 5.89
CA GLY A 301 -9.58 11.62 5.40
C GLY A 301 -10.37 12.42 4.37
N ASP A 302 -11.27 11.76 3.63
CA ASP A 302 -12.11 12.37 2.61
C ASP A 302 -13.32 13.09 3.20
N GLU A 303 -14.01 12.45 4.14
CA GLU A 303 -15.15 13.03 4.89
C GLU A 303 -14.77 14.33 5.62
N ARG A 304 -13.56 14.39 6.20
CA ARG A 304 -13.07 15.61 6.89
C ARG A 304 -12.80 16.76 5.93
N MET A 305 -12.40 16.47 4.71
CA MET A 305 -12.13 17.51 3.71
C MET A 305 -13.40 18.02 3.04
N SER A 306 -14.34 17.14 2.70
CA SER A 306 -15.64 17.53 2.13
C SER A 306 -16.44 18.42 3.08
N SER A 307 -16.40 18.13 4.39
CA SER A 307 -17.00 18.98 5.44
C SER A 307 -16.30 20.33 5.64
N THR A 308 -14.98 20.42 5.37
CA THR A 308 -14.24 21.69 5.45
C THR A 308 -14.53 22.59 4.25
N GLN A 309 -14.69 22.01 3.05
CA GLN A 309 -15.01 22.77 1.83
C GLN A 309 -16.46 23.30 1.80
N SER A 310 -17.41 22.54 2.35
CA SER A 310 -18.81 22.98 2.44
C SER A 310 -19.03 24.11 3.46
N GLY A 311 -18.25 24.16 4.54
CA GLY A 311 -18.28 25.27 5.52
C GLY A 311 -17.70 26.59 4.99
N THR A 312 -16.71 26.55 4.08
CA THR A 312 -16.15 27.77 3.48
C THR A 312 -17.04 28.43 2.41
N ALA A 313 -18.01 27.70 1.87
CA ALA A 313 -18.93 28.23 0.85
C ALA A 313 -20.09 29.05 1.45
N THR A 314 -20.29 29.01 2.78
CA THR A 314 -21.43 29.66 3.46
C THR A 314 -21.07 30.97 4.17
N GLU A 315 -19.80 31.37 4.22
CA GLU A 315 -19.35 32.63 4.83
C GLU A 315 -19.08 33.75 3.81
N GLY A 316 -19.51 33.57 2.57
CA GLY A 316 -19.24 34.47 1.44
C GLY A 316 -20.48 35.05 0.73
N GLU A 317 -21.63 35.14 1.40
CA GLU A 317 -22.82 35.90 0.94
C GLU A 317 -23.23 36.98 1.94
#